data_AF-A0A845XAG8-F1
#
_entry.id   AF-A0A845XAG8-F1
#
_cell.length_a   1.000
_cell.length_b   1.000
_cell.length_c   1.000
_cell.angle_alpha   90.00
_cell.angle_beta   90.00
_cell.angle_gamma   90.00
#
_symmetry.space_group_name_H-M   'P 1'
#
loop_
_entity.id
_entity.type
_entity.pdbx_description
1 polymer ?
#
loop_
_entity_poly.entity_id
_entity_poly.type
_entity_poly.pdbx_seq_one_letter_code
_entity_poly.pdbx_strand_id
1 'polypeptide(L)'
;GNDKIRGEDGNDSLSGDAGRDYIHGGDGSDAINGGADADKLVGGRGTDVIQGGAGDDHIWGGNWSGDNASDTFVFAAGSGKDIIHDFETDQDQIDLTSYGLDYDSLQNVMTDHGWAVELRVGSVSLWLSGYR
;
A
#
# COMPACT_ATOMS: atom_id res chain seq x y z
N GLY A 1 14.65 -5.28 12.20
CA GLY A 1 14.59 -6.38 13.19
C GLY A 1 13.18 -6.88 13.18
N ASN A 2 12.56 -7.27 14.28
CA ASN A 2 11.09 -7.15 14.33
C ASN A 2 10.80 -5.95 15.23
N ASP A 3 10.35 -4.87 14.63
CA ASP A 3 10.27 -3.56 15.21
C ASP A 3 8.82 -3.09 15.34
N LYS A 4 8.61 -2.12 16.23
CA LYS A 4 7.34 -1.41 16.40
C LYS A 4 7.62 0.07 16.32
N ILE A 5 7.13 0.71 15.26
CA ILE A 5 7.44 2.09 14.92
C ILE A 5 6.14 2.91 14.95
N ARG A 6 6.23 4.14 15.48
CA ARG A 6 5.14 5.13 15.50
C ARG A 6 5.69 6.51 15.17
N GLY A 7 5.08 7.22 14.24
CA GLY A 7 5.39 8.64 13.94
C GLY A 7 4.76 9.60 14.95
N GLU A 8 3.51 9.29 15.38
CA GLU A 8 2.68 10.15 16.24
C GLU A 8 2.19 11.40 15.48
N ASP A 9 2.32 12.61 16.02
CA ASP A 9 1.88 13.83 15.32
C ASP A 9 3.02 14.36 14.44
N GLY A 10 2.74 14.62 13.16
CA GLY A 10 3.67 15.24 12.22
C GLY A 10 3.73 14.52 10.89
N ASN A 11 4.57 15.04 9.99
CA ASN A 11 4.87 14.35 8.74
C ASN A 11 6.16 13.56 8.93
N ASP A 12 6.04 12.25 9.05
CA ASP A 12 7.13 11.36 9.40
C ASP A 12 7.67 10.58 8.19
N SER A 13 8.89 10.08 8.34
CA SER A 13 9.49 9.13 7.42
C SER A 13 9.92 7.90 8.21
N LEU A 14 9.25 6.79 7.97
CA LEU A 14 9.34 5.56 8.77
C LEU A 14 9.85 4.39 7.90
N SER A 15 10.80 3.61 8.44
CA SER A 15 11.38 2.42 7.79
C SER A 15 11.50 1.27 8.78
N GLY A 16 10.99 0.08 8.43
CA GLY A 16 11.16 -1.16 9.22
C GLY A 16 12.47 -1.91 8.94
N ASP A 17 13.02 -1.69 7.75
CA ASP A 17 14.21 -2.32 7.21
C ASP A 17 14.05 -3.83 6.96
N ALA A 18 14.41 -4.69 7.91
CA ALA A 18 14.40 -6.14 7.68
C ALA A 18 13.84 -6.88 8.88
N GLY A 19 12.87 -7.74 8.63
CA GLY A 19 12.14 -8.55 9.59
C GLY A 19 10.67 -8.10 9.66
N ARG A 20 9.89 -8.73 10.54
CA ARG A 20 8.43 -8.54 10.53
C ARG A 20 8.03 -7.39 11.44
N ASP A 21 7.74 -6.26 10.82
CA ASP A 21 7.57 -4.98 11.48
C ASP A 21 6.09 -4.60 11.62
N TYR A 22 5.84 -3.72 12.60
CA TYR A 22 4.59 -3.00 12.72
C TYR A 22 4.89 -1.51 12.70
N ILE A 23 4.37 -0.81 11.71
CA ILE A 23 4.59 0.64 11.53
C ILE A 23 3.24 1.34 11.52
N HIS A 24 3.13 2.43 12.28
CA HIS A 24 1.98 3.32 12.27
C HIS A 24 2.48 4.75 12.05
N GLY A 25 1.98 5.45 11.02
CA GLY A 25 2.33 6.86 10.75
C GLY A 25 1.86 7.76 11.88
N GLY A 26 0.54 7.89 12.04
CA GLY A 26 -0.04 8.70 13.10
C GLY A 26 -0.94 9.78 12.53
N ASP A 27 -0.80 11.03 12.97
CA ASP A 27 -1.52 12.18 12.41
C ASP A 27 -0.55 12.99 11.54
N GLY A 28 -0.78 13.09 10.23
CA GLY A 28 0.01 13.92 9.32
C GLY A 28 0.17 13.29 7.94
N SER A 29 1.11 13.77 7.14
CA SER A 29 1.41 13.14 5.85
C SER A 29 2.70 12.36 5.95
N ASP A 30 2.56 11.03 6.06
CA ASP A 30 3.66 10.13 6.37
C ASP A 30 4.18 9.40 5.13
N ALA A 31 5.48 9.10 5.15
CA ALA A 31 6.13 8.23 4.19
C ALA A 31 6.58 6.95 4.90
N ILE A 32 5.92 5.83 4.58
CA ILE A 32 6.11 4.55 5.26
C ILE A 32 6.72 3.52 4.30
N ASN A 33 7.81 2.89 4.72
CA ASN A 33 8.42 1.75 4.04
C ASN A 33 8.54 0.56 5.02
N GLY A 34 7.86 -0.55 4.75
CA GLY A 34 7.96 -1.76 5.57
C GLY A 34 9.36 -2.37 5.51
N GLY A 35 9.84 -2.60 4.28
CA GLY A 35 11.21 -3.03 4.04
C GLY A 35 11.25 -4.46 3.49
N ALA A 36 11.68 -5.42 4.30
CA ALA A 36 11.78 -6.82 3.90
C ALA A 36 11.11 -7.72 4.94
N ASP A 37 10.55 -8.83 4.47
CA ASP A 37 9.66 -9.73 5.21
C ASP A 37 8.23 -9.18 5.33
N ALA A 38 7.34 -9.95 5.96
CA ALA A 38 5.90 -9.65 5.97
C ALA A 38 5.52 -8.67 7.08
N ASP A 39 5.10 -7.47 6.68
CA ASP A 39 4.88 -6.32 7.56
C ASP A 39 3.40 -6.00 7.78
N LYS A 40 3.16 -5.15 8.79
CA LYS A 40 1.86 -4.53 9.06
C LYS A 40 2.03 -3.02 9.11
N LEU A 41 1.46 -2.34 8.13
CA LEU A 41 1.62 -0.90 7.93
C LEU A 41 0.29 -0.18 8.08
N VAL A 42 0.26 0.90 8.85
CA VAL A 42 -0.90 1.78 9.01
C VAL A 42 -0.43 3.20 8.74
N GLY A 43 -1.03 3.89 7.76
CA GLY A 43 -0.79 5.32 7.52
C GLY A 43 -1.24 6.14 8.72
N GLY A 44 -2.55 6.25 8.89
CA GLY A 44 -3.16 6.94 10.01
C GLY A 44 -4.10 8.02 9.51
N ARG A 45 -4.02 9.23 10.05
CA ARG A 45 -4.74 10.38 9.50
C ARG A 45 -3.82 11.18 8.61
N GLY A 46 -4.39 11.80 7.60
CA GLY A 46 -3.71 12.61 6.61
C GLY A 46 -3.36 11.80 5.38
N THR A 47 -2.67 12.45 4.44
CA THR A 47 -2.36 11.85 3.13
C THR A 47 -1.02 11.16 3.21
N ASP A 48 -1.03 9.84 3.13
CA ASP A 48 0.13 9.00 3.32
C ASP A 48 0.66 8.38 2.02
N VAL A 49 1.95 8.08 2.01
CA VAL A 49 2.61 7.29 0.97
C VAL A 49 3.15 6.03 1.61
N ILE A 50 2.60 4.87 1.23
CA ILE A 50 2.89 3.61 1.89
C ILE A 50 3.44 2.60 0.87
N GLN A 51 4.62 2.08 1.17
CA GLN A 51 5.27 1.01 0.43
C GLN A 51 5.49 -0.19 1.37
N GLY A 52 4.91 -1.34 1.02
CA GLY A 52 5.11 -2.61 1.74
C GLY A 52 6.60 -2.97 1.83
N GLY A 53 7.28 -2.90 0.69
CA GLY A 53 8.62 -3.47 0.56
C GLY A 53 8.50 -4.87 -0.01
N ALA A 54 9.48 -5.74 0.25
CA ALA A 54 9.46 -7.13 -0.19
C ALA A 54 8.88 -8.02 0.91
N GLY A 55 7.82 -8.78 0.65
CA GLY A 55 7.12 -9.50 1.69
C GLY A 55 5.75 -9.92 1.22
N ASP A 56 4.91 -10.42 2.12
CA ASP A 56 3.47 -10.47 1.86
C ASP A 56 2.84 -9.55 2.90
N ASP A 57 2.60 -8.29 2.54
CA ASP A 57 2.33 -7.23 3.50
C ASP A 57 0.83 -7.00 3.73
N HIS A 58 0.50 -6.51 4.92
CA HIS A 58 -0.84 -6.03 5.25
C HIS A 58 -0.82 -4.53 5.50
N ILE A 59 -1.61 -3.79 4.72
CA ILE A 59 -1.54 -2.34 4.66
C ILE A 59 -2.93 -1.73 4.92
N TRP A 60 -2.95 -0.68 5.73
CA TRP A 60 -4.11 0.18 5.97
C TRP A 60 -3.71 1.63 5.69
N GLY A 61 -4.51 2.36 4.90
CA GLY A 61 -4.37 3.80 4.70
C GLY A 61 -4.65 4.57 5.99
N GLY A 62 -5.66 4.13 6.74
CA GLY A 62 -5.96 4.67 8.07
C GLY A 62 -7.35 5.29 8.21
N ASN A 63 -8.30 4.91 7.36
CA ASN A 63 -9.69 5.41 7.45
C ASN A 63 -10.52 4.82 8.61
N TRP A 64 -9.89 4.57 9.77
CA TRP A 64 -10.64 4.22 10.97
C TRP A 64 -11.35 5.43 11.61
N SER A 65 -11.12 6.65 11.11
CA SER A 65 -11.61 7.88 11.78
C SER A 65 -12.40 8.88 10.94
N GLY A 66 -12.91 8.49 9.76
CA GLY A 66 -13.68 9.40 8.91
C GLY A 66 -12.79 10.48 8.29
N ASP A 67 -11.56 10.09 8.01
CA ASP A 67 -10.65 10.91 7.22
C ASP A 67 -11.12 10.85 5.76
N ASN A 68 -10.92 11.96 5.05
CA ASN A 68 -11.17 12.09 3.62
C ASN A 68 -9.85 12.33 2.85
N ALA A 69 -8.73 12.00 3.50
CA ALA A 69 -7.42 12.09 2.90
C ALA A 69 -7.24 10.99 1.86
N SER A 70 -6.58 11.37 0.76
CA SER A 70 -6.18 10.45 -0.30
C SER A 70 -4.84 9.82 0.05
N ASP A 71 -4.76 8.49 0.09
CA ASP A 71 -3.50 7.78 0.29
C ASP A 71 -2.91 7.28 -1.04
N THR A 72 -1.60 7.05 -1.04
CA THR A 72 -0.88 6.47 -2.18
C THR A 72 -0.17 5.18 -1.77
N PHE A 73 -0.56 4.07 -2.38
CA PHE A 73 0.05 2.76 -2.17
C PHE A 73 1.03 2.45 -3.29
N VAL A 74 2.31 2.34 -2.97
CA VAL A 74 3.40 2.16 -3.94
C VAL A 74 3.73 0.69 -4.10
N PHE A 75 3.61 0.17 -5.33
CA PHE A 75 4.02 -1.19 -5.66
C PHE A 75 5.27 -1.18 -6.53
N ALA A 76 6.20 -2.07 -6.21
CA ALA A 76 7.44 -2.26 -6.94
C ALA A 76 7.68 -3.73 -7.25
N ALA A 77 8.51 -3.99 -8.26
CA ALA A 77 8.89 -5.35 -8.60
C ALA A 77 9.53 -6.05 -7.39
N GLY A 78 8.99 -7.22 -7.04
CA GLY A 78 9.44 -7.97 -5.87
C GLY A 78 8.76 -7.55 -4.57
N SER A 79 7.68 -6.76 -4.61
CA SER A 79 6.95 -6.42 -3.39
C SER A 79 6.32 -7.65 -2.74
N GLY A 80 5.87 -8.60 -3.58
CA GLY A 80 5.28 -9.86 -3.15
C GLY A 80 3.76 -9.79 -3.26
N LYS A 81 3.03 -10.38 -2.30
CA LYS A 81 1.56 -10.42 -2.32
C LYS A 81 0.97 -9.58 -1.20
N ASP A 82 0.76 -8.31 -1.50
CA ASP A 82 0.30 -7.35 -0.50
C ASP A 82 -1.23 -7.24 -0.51
N ILE A 83 -1.79 -6.91 0.66
CA ILE A 83 -3.22 -6.71 0.86
C ILE A 83 -3.44 -5.33 1.48
N ILE A 84 -4.15 -4.48 0.75
CA ILE A 84 -4.68 -3.21 1.26
C ILE A 84 -6.10 -3.47 1.75
N HIS A 85 -6.38 -3.15 3.01
CA HIS A 85 -7.63 -3.54 3.66
C HIS A 85 -8.75 -2.51 3.54
N ASP A 86 -8.42 -1.24 3.37
CA ASP A 86 -9.34 -0.10 3.45
C ASP A 86 -9.26 0.82 2.23
N PHE A 87 -8.81 0.31 1.08
CA PHE A 87 -8.65 1.11 -0.15
C PHE A 87 -9.97 1.78 -0.61
N GLU A 88 -9.92 3.08 -0.83
CA GLU A 88 -11.04 3.91 -1.26
C GLU A 88 -10.90 4.34 -2.72
N THR A 89 -11.72 3.78 -3.61
CA THR A 89 -11.55 3.98 -5.06
C THR A 89 -11.75 5.40 -5.58
N ASP A 90 -12.39 6.26 -4.79
CA ASP A 90 -12.64 7.67 -5.12
C ASP A 90 -11.65 8.64 -4.44
N GLN A 91 -10.78 8.14 -3.56
CA GLN A 91 -9.81 8.94 -2.81
C GLN A 91 -8.38 8.47 -3.03
N ASP A 92 -8.14 7.16 -2.94
CA ASP A 92 -6.82 6.57 -2.92
C ASP A 92 -6.24 6.30 -4.31
N GLN A 93 -4.92 6.14 -4.33
CA GLN A 93 -4.15 5.88 -5.52
C GLN A 93 -3.25 4.67 -5.35
N ILE A 94 -3.05 3.94 -6.44
CA ILE A 94 -2.06 2.87 -6.54
C ILE A 94 -0.99 3.37 -7.51
N ASP A 95 0.24 3.50 -6.99
CA ASP A 95 1.39 3.85 -7.80
C ASP A 95 2.06 2.58 -8.36
N LEU A 96 1.93 2.41 -9.68
CA LEU A 96 2.58 1.36 -10.47
C LEU A 96 3.69 1.90 -11.38
N THR A 97 4.15 3.15 -11.19
CA THR A 97 5.12 3.82 -12.06
C THR A 97 6.42 3.05 -12.20
N SER A 98 6.83 2.34 -11.15
CA SER A 98 8.02 1.47 -11.13
C SER A 98 8.00 0.36 -12.18
N TYR A 99 6.81 -0.05 -12.65
CA TYR A 99 6.64 -1.06 -13.69
C TYR A 99 6.73 -0.51 -15.12
N GLY A 100 6.80 0.81 -15.29
CA GLY A 100 6.92 1.45 -16.60
C GLY A 100 5.76 1.13 -17.54
N LEU A 101 4.57 0.88 -16.98
CA LEU A 101 3.37 0.59 -17.77
C LEU A 101 2.89 1.85 -18.47
N ASP A 102 2.62 1.75 -19.76
CA ASP A 102 1.81 2.72 -20.48
C ASP A 102 0.32 2.36 -20.41
N TYR A 103 -0.54 3.26 -20.87
CA TYR A 103 -1.99 3.07 -20.86
C TYR A 103 -2.43 1.80 -21.60
N ASP A 104 -1.74 1.44 -22.67
CA ASP A 104 -2.03 0.24 -23.45
C ASP A 104 -1.61 -1.04 -22.70
N SER A 105 -0.48 -1.00 -22.00
CA SER A 105 0.00 -2.11 -21.16
C SER A 105 -0.85 -2.31 -19.91
N LEU A 106 -1.45 -1.23 -19.37
CA LEU A 106 -2.38 -1.32 -18.25
C LEU A 106 -3.56 -2.25 -18.57
N GLN A 107 -4.18 -2.13 -19.75
CA GLN A 107 -5.30 -2.99 -20.13
C GLN A 107 -4.93 -4.48 -20.20
N ASN A 108 -3.68 -4.79 -20.54
CA ASN A 108 -3.18 -6.16 -20.63
C ASN A 108 -2.85 -6.78 -19.27
N VAL A 109 -2.76 -5.97 -18.21
CA VAL A 109 -2.50 -6.44 -16.86
C VAL A 109 -3.77 -6.49 -16.00
N MET A 110 -4.91 -5.96 -16.46
CA MET A 110 -6.18 -6.06 -15.73
C MET A 110 -6.97 -7.30 -16.17
N THR A 111 -7.35 -8.14 -15.21
CA THR A 111 -8.31 -9.24 -15.42
C THR A 111 -9.51 -9.05 -14.50
N ASP A 112 -10.70 -8.89 -15.07
CA ASP A 112 -11.95 -8.91 -14.31
C ASP A 112 -12.37 -10.36 -14.03
N HIS A 113 -12.48 -10.70 -12.74
CA HIS A 113 -12.92 -12.00 -12.25
C HIS A 113 -14.40 -11.99 -11.81
N GLY A 114 -15.12 -10.90 -12.07
CA GLY A 114 -16.54 -10.70 -11.80
C GLY A 114 -16.86 -10.24 -10.36
N TRP A 115 -16.05 -10.66 -9.38
CA TRP A 115 -16.14 -10.25 -7.97
C TRP A 115 -14.96 -9.39 -7.50
N ALA A 116 -13.88 -9.37 -8.28
CA ALA A 116 -12.68 -8.58 -8.07
C ALA A 116 -11.98 -8.34 -9.41
N VAL A 117 -11.18 -7.28 -9.47
CA VAL A 117 -10.24 -7.04 -10.56
C VAL A 117 -8.85 -7.41 -10.08
N GLU A 118 -8.13 -8.21 -10.86
CA GLU A 118 -6.72 -8.50 -10.64
C GLU A 118 -5.88 -7.61 -11.56
N LEU A 119 -4.97 -6.83 -10.98
CA LEU A 119 -3.88 -6.15 -11.67
C LEU A 119 -2.64 -7.03 -11.57
N ARG A 120 -2.21 -7.65 -12.67
CA ARG A 120 -1.09 -8.59 -12.70
C ARG A 120 0.06 -8.12 -13.59
N VAL A 121 1.18 -7.78 -12.97
CA VAL A 121 2.41 -7.38 -13.66
C VAL A 121 3.50 -8.42 -13.39
N GLY A 122 3.76 -9.29 -14.36
CA GLY A 122 4.71 -10.39 -14.20
C GLY A 122 4.30 -11.37 -13.10
N SER A 123 5.06 -11.40 -12.00
CA SER A 123 4.79 -12.23 -10.81
C SER A 123 4.00 -11.52 -9.72
N VAL A 124 3.80 -10.21 -9.83
CA VAL A 124 3.07 -9.42 -8.82
C VAL A 124 1.61 -9.32 -9.24
N SER A 125 0.71 -9.53 -8.27
CA SER A 125 -0.74 -9.43 -8.46
C SER A 125 -1.35 -8.61 -7.33
N LEU A 126 -2.08 -7.56 -7.68
CA LEU A 126 -2.91 -6.78 -6.75
C LEU A 126 -4.39 -7.10 -7.02
N TRP A 127 -5.13 -7.43 -5.96
CA TRP A 127 -6.55 -7.77 -6.04
C TRP A 127 -7.41 -6.64 -5.48
N LEU A 128 -8.31 -6.12 -6.32
CA LEU A 128 -9.27 -5.08 -5.99
C LEU A 128 -10.67 -5.69 -5.90
N SER A 129 -11.15 -5.96 -4.69
CA SER A 129 -12.48 -6.54 -4.44
C SER A 129 -13.51 -5.48 -4.03
N GLY A 130 -14.80 -5.70 -4.30
CA GLY A 130 -15.89 -4.82 -3.83
C GLY A 130 -16.35 -3.72 -4.80
N TYR A 131 -15.85 -3.72 -6.04
CA TYR A 131 -16.10 -2.67 -7.05
C TYR A 131 -17.44 -2.80 -7.82
N ARG A 132 -18.56 -3.11 -7.15
CA ARG A 132 -19.90 -3.14 -7.79
C ARG A 132 -20.92 -2.27 -7.10
#